data_AF-A0A351ISK3-F1
#
_entry.id   AF-A0A351ISK3-F1
#
_cell.length_a   1.000
_cell.length_b   1.000
_cell.length_c   1.000
_cell.angle_alpha   90.00
_cell.angle_beta   90.00
_cell.angle_gamma   90.00
#
_symmetry.space_group_name_H-M   'P 1'
#
loop_
_entity.id
_entity.type
_entity.pdbx_description
1 polymer ?
#
loop_
_entity_poly.entity_id
_entity_poly.type
_entity_poly.pdbx_seq_one_letter_code
_entity_poly.pdbx_strand_id
1 'polypeptide(L)'
;MIVHMVTGIGLGDARVNCVVEKAKALGLNATARVVHGTHFVTVEVYVFDSNGKSAGEFSTHIFENLPGVESVARVTPSAVRMACTNPDDARRVTIGKHQIGRGLPCRLITGPCTVTRDVGRLIPMIVDTGAMWIRGGCWKPRTRANSFRGFGVLAVEWLLTAARENNVEAIFIEVMDTQHIAQVRAVQESVGFEGAIVLWVGAWTSNQALLEALGKQDRYTVMLKHHPWDIGIDGMITRAEFVLAGEMEWDERGELIPEASTPQGNSNVLLCVRGVNKPESSRHTLYRFMPNAEWISALHQRCWAPVVWDPSHIAGHTDLVWGVLAEGLRYRPEAVMVECWFDPNDPRKPLCDAEQAIPMNQVPTLLKLIEGHNQNLTEQA
;
A
#
# COMPACT_ATOMS: atom_id res chain seq x y z
N MET A 1 -19.14 -0.13 -17.64
CA MET A 1 -20.16 0.35 -16.69
C MET A 1 -21.54 0.09 -17.27
N ILE A 2 -22.56 -0.05 -16.43
CA ILE A 2 -23.96 -0.16 -16.85
C ILE A 2 -24.69 1.02 -16.21
N VAL A 3 -25.29 1.87 -17.03
CA VAL A 3 -26.13 3.00 -16.58
C VAL A 3 -27.58 2.54 -16.65
N HIS A 4 -28.24 2.42 -15.49
CA HIS A 4 -29.65 2.05 -15.41
C HIS A 4 -30.49 3.33 -15.53
N MET A 5 -31.41 3.34 -16.49
CA MET A 5 -32.34 4.44 -16.67
C MET A 5 -33.57 4.24 -15.79
N VAL A 6 -34.19 5.34 -15.35
CA VAL A 6 -35.45 5.29 -14.60
C VAL A 6 -36.52 4.57 -15.42
N THR A 7 -37.34 3.74 -14.75
CA THR A 7 -38.46 3.03 -15.38
C THR A 7 -39.38 3.97 -16.16
N GLY A 8 -39.82 3.54 -17.34
CA GLY A 8 -40.68 4.35 -18.23
C GLY A 8 -39.92 5.18 -19.26
N ILE A 9 -38.59 5.21 -19.22
CA ILE A 9 -37.74 5.77 -20.28
C ILE A 9 -37.57 4.72 -21.39
N GLY A 10 -37.98 5.06 -22.61
CA GLY A 10 -37.85 4.18 -23.77
C GLY A 10 -36.49 4.32 -24.48
N LEU A 11 -36.15 3.35 -25.33
CA LEU A 11 -34.85 3.31 -26.04
C LEU A 11 -34.60 4.55 -26.91
N GLY A 12 -35.66 5.12 -27.50
CA GLY A 12 -35.58 6.33 -28.34
C GLY A 12 -35.66 7.65 -27.57
N ASP A 13 -35.72 7.62 -26.23
CA ASP A 13 -35.81 8.82 -25.41
C ASP A 13 -34.52 9.65 -25.50
N ALA A 14 -34.65 10.98 -25.57
CA ALA A 14 -33.52 11.90 -25.65
C ALA A 14 -32.54 11.75 -24.47
N ARG A 15 -33.02 11.33 -23.30
CA ARG A 15 -32.20 11.07 -22.10
C ARG A 15 -31.25 9.90 -22.30
N VAL A 16 -31.69 8.83 -22.98
CA VAL A 16 -30.82 7.68 -23.32
C VAL A 16 -29.72 8.13 -24.26
N ASN A 17 -30.07 8.91 -25.28
CA ASN A 17 -29.09 9.47 -26.22
C ASN A 17 -28.10 10.40 -25.52
N CYS A 18 -28.52 11.19 -24.53
CA CYS A 18 -27.63 12.04 -23.74
C CYS A 18 -26.53 11.22 -23.04
N VAL A 19 -26.89 10.09 -22.43
CA VAL A 19 -25.91 9.18 -21.80
C VAL A 19 -24.94 8.60 -22.84
N VAL A 20 -25.45 8.13 -23.98
CA VAL A 20 -24.64 7.56 -25.07
C VAL A 20 -23.67 8.59 -25.64
N GLU A 21 -24.12 9.82 -25.90
CA GLU A 21 -23.28 10.89 -26.44
C GLU A 21 -22.26 11.39 -25.42
N LYS A 22 -22.60 11.46 -24.12
CA LYS A 22 -21.62 11.77 -23.07
C LYS A 22 -20.51 10.71 -23.04
N ALA A 23 -20.85 9.42 -23.14
CA ALA A 23 -19.84 8.35 -23.20
C ALA A 23 -18.94 8.48 -24.44
N LYS A 24 -19.50 8.75 -25.62
CA LYS A 24 -18.71 8.98 -26.85
C LYS A 24 -17.82 10.20 -26.75
N ALA A 25 -18.29 11.29 -26.13
CA ALA A 25 -17.50 12.50 -25.91
C ALA A 25 -16.28 12.25 -25.01
N LEU A 26 -16.39 11.31 -24.06
CA LEU A 26 -15.25 10.85 -23.25
C LEU A 26 -14.29 9.93 -24.02
N GLY A 27 -14.65 9.55 -25.25
CA GLY A 27 -13.91 8.61 -26.09
C GLY A 27 -14.20 7.14 -25.76
N LEU A 28 -15.35 6.84 -25.17
CA LEU A 28 -15.80 5.47 -24.86
C LEU A 28 -16.85 5.00 -25.88
N ASN A 29 -17.06 3.69 -25.94
CA ASN A 29 -18.19 3.13 -26.68
C ASN A 29 -19.40 2.99 -25.74
N ALA A 30 -20.60 3.17 -26.30
CA ALA A 30 -21.84 2.98 -25.56
C ALA A 30 -22.91 2.32 -26.42
N THR A 31 -23.70 1.44 -25.81
CA THR A 31 -24.85 0.79 -26.45
C THR A 31 -26.01 0.69 -25.48
N ALA A 32 -27.16 1.24 -25.85
CA ALA A 32 -28.38 1.13 -25.09
C ALA A 32 -29.13 -0.16 -25.43
N ARG A 33 -29.70 -0.82 -24.42
CA ARG A 33 -30.49 -2.04 -24.57
C ARG A 33 -31.74 -1.95 -23.71
N VAL A 34 -32.84 -2.48 -24.23
CA VAL A 34 -34.06 -2.69 -23.45
C VAL A 34 -33.90 -3.99 -22.67
N VAL A 35 -34.12 -3.92 -21.35
CA VAL A 35 -34.10 -5.07 -20.46
C VAL A 35 -35.50 -5.31 -19.93
N HIS A 36 -36.03 -6.50 -20.20
CA HIS A 36 -37.36 -6.93 -19.78
C HIS A 36 -37.25 -7.64 -18.43
N GLY A 37 -37.59 -6.94 -17.34
CA GLY A 37 -37.76 -7.53 -16.03
C GLY A 37 -39.16 -8.13 -15.86
N THR A 38 -39.35 -8.91 -14.80
CA THR A 38 -40.63 -9.58 -14.50
C THR A 38 -41.77 -8.60 -14.23
N HIS A 39 -41.45 -7.40 -13.72
CA HIS A 39 -42.43 -6.39 -13.31
C HIS A 39 -42.31 -5.07 -14.09
N PHE A 40 -41.13 -4.77 -14.65
CA PHE A 40 -40.84 -3.50 -15.33
C PHE A 40 -39.94 -3.72 -16.53
N VAL A 41 -40.11 -2.88 -17.55
CA VAL A 41 -39.16 -2.75 -18.66
C VAL A 41 -38.28 -1.53 -18.38
N THR A 42 -36.96 -1.71 -18.44
CA THR A 42 -35.98 -0.64 -18.26
C THR A 42 -35.04 -0.55 -19.46
N VAL A 43 -34.33 0.57 -19.58
CA VAL A 43 -33.26 0.76 -20.55
C VAL A 43 -31.95 0.82 -19.79
N GLU A 44 -30.99 0.05 -20.25
CA GLU A 44 -29.62 0.07 -19.73
C GLU A 44 -28.68 0.57 -20.81
N VAL A 45 -27.78 1.48 -20.47
CA VAL A 45 -26.69 1.91 -21.35
C VAL A 45 -25.41 1.23 -20.90
N TYR A 46 -24.91 0.33 -21.73
CA TYR A 46 -23.64 -0.36 -21.56
C TYR A 46 -22.54 0.54 -22.07
N VAL A 47 -21.64 0.98 -21.19
CA VAL A 47 -20.47 1.79 -21.52
C VAL A 47 -19.22 0.91 -21.43
N PHE A 48 -18.45 0.82 -22.51
CA PHE A 48 -17.31 -0.09 -22.66
C PHE A 48 -16.11 0.60 -23.31
N ASP A 49 -14.95 -0.03 -23.12
CA ASP A 49 -13.64 0.46 -23.56
C ASP A 49 -13.62 0.77 -25.06
N SER A 50 -12.85 1.78 -25.45
CA SER A 50 -12.66 2.19 -26.84
C SER A 50 -11.31 2.88 -27.03
N ASN A 51 -10.62 2.59 -28.14
CA ASN A 51 -9.42 3.31 -28.59
C ASN A 51 -8.40 3.64 -27.47
N GLY A 52 -8.00 2.63 -26.68
CA GLY A 52 -6.99 2.80 -25.61
C GLY A 52 -7.49 3.50 -24.35
N LYS A 53 -8.77 3.85 -24.26
CA LYS A 53 -9.41 4.37 -23.04
C LYS A 53 -10.26 3.29 -22.39
N SER A 54 -10.05 3.07 -21.10
CA SER A 54 -10.87 2.13 -20.34
C SER A 54 -12.04 2.84 -19.67
N ALA A 55 -13.24 2.25 -19.76
CA ALA A 55 -14.41 2.73 -19.06
C ALA A 55 -14.21 2.73 -17.53
N GLY A 56 -13.28 1.93 -17.01
CA GLY A 56 -12.93 1.92 -15.59
C GLY A 56 -12.16 3.17 -15.12
N GLU A 57 -11.60 3.96 -16.02
CA GLU A 57 -10.84 5.18 -15.65
C GLU A 57 -11.76 6.37 -15.36
N PHE A 58 -13.05 6.29 -15.70
CA PHE A 58 -14.00 7.39 -15.58
C PHE A 58 -14.91 7.22 -14.36
N SER A 59 -15.04 8.26 -13.55
CA SER A 59 -15.95 8.25 -12.39
C SER A 59 -17.41 8.00 -12.80
N THR A 60 -18.12 7.18 -12.01
CA THR A 60 -19.56 6.90 -12.25
C THR A 60 -20.41 8.17 -12.08
N HIS A 61 -19.97 9.10 -11.24
CA HIS A 61 -20.64 10.39 -10.98
C HIS A 61 -20.86 11.25 -12.23
N ILE A 62 -20.04 11.04 -13.27
CA ILE A 62 -20.20 11.70 -14.58
C ILE A 62 -21.54 11.33 -15.22
N PHE A 63 -22.04 10.12 -14.95
CA PHE A 63 -23.28 9.59 -15.49
C PHE A 63 -24.43 9.63 -14.48
N GLU A 64 -24.16 9.49 -13.17
CA GLU A 64 -25.18 9.47 -12.12
C GLU A 64 -26.07 10.72 -12.09
N ASN A 65 -25.52 11.88 -12.44
CA ASN A 65 -26.25 13.15 -12.45
C ASN A 65 -26.96 13.46 -13.78
N LEU A 66 -26.87 12.57 -14.77
CA LEU A 66 -27.52 12.81 -16.06
C LEU A 66 -29.05 12.61 -15.92
N PRO A 67 -29.86 13.46 -16.59
CA PRO A 67 -31.32 13.36 -16.51
C PRO A 67 -31.83 11.97 -16.91
N GLY A 68 -32.63 11.35 -16.03
CA GLY A 68 -33.23 10.04 -16.29
C GLY A 68 -32.34 8.84 -15.95
N VAL A 69 -31.15 9.05 -15.40
CA VAL A 69 -30.35 7.99 -14.81
C VAL A 69 -30.87 7.68 -13.40
N GLU A 70 -31.10 6.40 -13.12
CA GLU A 70 -31.50 5.89 -11.81
C GLU A 70 -30.27 5.49 -10.98
N SER A 71 -29.35 4.73 -11.60
CA SER A 71 -28.10 4.32 -10.96
C SER A 71 -27.05 3.96 -11.99
N VAL A 72 -25.79 3.91 -11.57
CA VAL A 72 -24.66 3.48 -12.41
C VAL A 72 -23.93 2.35 -11.70
N ALA A 73 -23.94 1.17 -12.31
CA ALA A 73 -23.21 0.01 -11.81
C ALA A 73 -21.87 -0.12 -12.53
N ARG A 74 -20.78 -0.22 -11.76
CA ARG A 74 -19.47 -0.55 -12.32
C ARG A 74 -19.33 -2.07 -12.42
N VAL A 75 -19.01 -2.55 -13.63
CA VAL A 75 -18.79 -3.99 -13.91
C VAL A 75 -17.31 -4.35 -13.79
N THR A 76 -16.43 -3.47 -14.27
CA THR A 76 -14.99 -3.58 -14.04
C THR A 76 -14.67 -3.24 -12.58
N PRO A 77 -13.61 -3.80 -11.99
CA PRO A 77 -13.17 -3.36 -10.66
C PRO A 77 -13.01 -1.84 -10.64
N SER A 78 -13.40 -1.19 -9.54
CA SER A 78 -13.14 0.24 -9.34
C SER A 78 -11.67 0.58 -9.57
N ALA A 79 -10.78 -0.37 -9.26
CA ALA A 79 -9.34 -0.25 -9.38
C ALA A 79 -8.67 -1.07 -10.48
N VAL A 80 -8.98 -0.73 -11.74
CA VAL A 80 -8.39 -1.39 -12.92
C VAL A 80 -6.86 -1.39 -12.88
N ARG A 81 -6.23 -0.31 -12.40
CA ARG A 81 -4.76 -0.21 -12.34
C ARG A 81 -4.13 -1.16 -11.31
N MET A 82 -4.88 -1.61 -10.32
CA MET A 82 -4.44 -2.59 -9.32
C MET A 82 -4.86 -4.01 -9.69
N ALA A 83 -5.91 -4.19 -10.49
CA ALA A 83 -6.48 -5.50 -10.79
C ALA A 83 -5.48 -6.45 -11.45
N CYS A 84 -5.45 -7.70 -11.00
CA CYS A 84 -4.87 -8.80 -11.78
C CYS A 84 -5.82 -9.09 -12.95
N THR A 85 -5.45 -8.69 -14.17
CA THR A 85 -6.26 -8.97 -15.38
C THR A 85 -5.81 -10.24 -16.09
N ASN A 86 -4.57 -10.69 -15.82
CA ASN A 86 -4.04 -12.00 -16.21
C ASN A 86 -3.58 -12.78 -14.95
N PRO A 87 -3.89 -14.09 -14.82
CA PRO A 87 -3.33 -14.96 -13.77
C PRO A 87 -1.80 -14.92 -13.65
N ASP A 88 -1.09 -14.62 -14.76
CA ASP A 88 0.35 -14.48 -14.81
C ASP A 88 0.86 -13.04 -14.53
N ASP A 89 -0.02 -12.08 -14.23
CA ASP A 89 0.32 -10.70 -13.84
C ASP A 89 0.90 -10.59 -12.41
N ALA A 90 1.77 -11.52 -12.03
CA ALA A 90 2.63 -11.36 -10.87
C ALA A 90 3.67 -10.27 -11.19
N ARG A 91 3.24 -9.00 -11.26
CA ARG A 91 4.17 -7.87 -11.40
C ARG A 91 5.14 -7.92 -10.23
N ARG A 92 6.42 -8.07 -10.58
CA ARG A 92 7.52 -7.99 -9.64
C ARG A 92 7.92 -6.53 -9.51
N VAL A 93 8.09 -6.08 -8.28
CA VAL A 93 8.67 -4.76 -8.00
C VAL A 93 10.18 -4.95 -7.81
N THR A 94 10.96 -4.00 -8.32
CA THR A 94 12.42 -4.02 -8.14
C THR A 94 12.80 -3.09 -7.00
N ILE A 95 13.47 -3.63 -6.00
CA ILE A 95 14.04 -2.88 -4.86
C ILE A 95 15.55 -3.07 -4.91
N GLY A 96 16.24 -2.05 -5.44
CA GLY A 96 17.67 -2.12 -5.70
C GLY A 96 17.98 -3.21 -6.73
N LYS A 97 18.83 -4.16 -6.36
CA LYS A 97 19.19 -5.33 -7.20
C LYS A 97 18.23 -6.53 -7.04
N HIS A 98 17.20 -6.42 -6.21
CA HIS A 98 16.31 -7.54 -5.89
C HIS A 98 14.94 -7.35 -6.55
N GLN A 99 14.37 -8.45 -7.04
CA GLN A 99 12.95 -8.53 -7.37
C GLN A 99 12.19 -9.05 -6.15
N ILE A 100 11.01 -8.46 -5.90
CA ILE A 100 10.03 -8.91 -4.93
C ILE A 100 8.71 -9.17 -5.66
N GLY A 101 8.05 -10.29 -5.36
CA GLY A 101 6.85 -10.73 -6.04
C GLY A 101 6.57 -12.21 -5.78
N ARG A 102 5.41 -12.68 -6.21
CA ARG A 102 4.97 -14.06 -5.97
C ARG A 102 5.96 -15.08 -6.52
N GLY A 103 6.13 -16.17 -5.77
CA GLY A 103 7.05 -17.26 -6.10
C GLY A 103 8.53 -16.91 -5.87
N LEU A 104 8.86 -15.69 -5.43
CA LEU A 104 10.20 -15.34 -5.00
C LEU A 104 10.34 -15.49 -3.48
N PRO A 105 11.57 -15.67 -2.96
CA PRO A 105 11.79 -15.77 -1.52
C PRO A 105 11.28 -14.55 -0.75
N CYS A 106 10.54 -14.82 0.33
CA CYS A 106 10.12 -13.82 1.30
C CYS A 106 11.34 -13.14 1.94
N ARG A 107 11.29 -11.81 2.07
CA ARG A 107 12.36 -10.98 2.65
C ARG A 107 12.03 -10.55 4.08
N LEU A 108 13.05 -10.49 4.94
CA LEU A 108 12.95 -9.85 6.26
C LEU A 108 13.26 -8.36 6.15
N ILE A 109 12.33 -7.51 6.53
CA ILE A 109 12.56 -6.09 6.78
C ILE A 109 12.61 -5.89 8.29
N THR A 110 13.78 -5.61 8.86
CA THR A 110 13.93 -5.47 10.31
C THR A 110 14.60 -4.18 10.72
N GLY A 111 14.36 -3.71 11.93
CA GLY A 111 15.01 -2.51 12.43
C GLY A 111 14.16 -1.74 13.43
N PRO A 112 14.67 -0.57 13.86
CA PRO A 112 14.07 0.15 14.95
C PRO A 112 12.72 0.79 14.62
N CYS A 113 11.83 0.78 15.62
CA CYS A 113 10.56 1.51 15.56
C CYS A 113 10.78 3.01 15.35
N THR A 114 11.77 3.57 16.05
CA THR A 114 12.18 4.98 15.98
C THR A 114 13.69 5.03 15.89
N VAL A 115 14.21 5.74 14.90
CA VAL A 115 15.66 5.95 14.76
C VAL A 115 16.14 6.88 15.86
N THR A 116 17.22 6.50 16.54
CA THR A 116 17.92 7.33 17.53
C THR A 116 19.40 7.45 17.15
N ARG A 117 20.19 8.18 17.94
CA ARG A 117 21.65 8.29 17.76
C ARG A 117 22.37 6.94 17.85
N ASP A 118 21.77 5.94 18.49
CA ASP A 118 22.36 4.61 18.63
C ASP A 118 22.24 3.76 17.35
N VAL A 119 21.57 4.25 16.30
CA VAL A 119 21.37 3.51 15.05
C VAL A 119 22.71 3.09 14.41
N GLY A 120 23.77 3.90 14.53
CA GLY A 120 25.11 3.55 14.06
C GLY A 120 25.72 2.31 14.73
N ARG A 121 25.23 1.94 15.92
CA ARG A 121 25.61 0.69 16.61
C ARG A 121 24.64 -0.45 16.31
N LEU A 122 23.38 -0.14 16.08
CA LEU A 122 22.33 -1.14 15.81
C LEU A 122 22.44 -1.74 14.41
N ILE A 123 22.73 -0.91 13.39
CA ILE A 123 22.78 -1.35 11.99
C ILE A 123 23.85 -2.43 11.75
N PRO A 124 25.11 -2.27 12.18
CA PRO A 124 26.10 -3.33 12.07
C PRO A 124 25.63 -4.64 12.72
N MET A 125 25.03 -4.57 13.92
CA MET A 125 24.51 -5.76 14.61
C MET A 125 23.39 -6.46 13.83
N ILE A 126 22.53 -5.71 13.14
CA ILE A 126 21.50 -6.27 12.26
C ILE A 126 22.15 -6.93 11.04
N VAL A 127 23.08 -6.24 10.39
CA VAL A 127 23.78 -6.73 9.20
C VAL A 127 24.61 -7.99 9.50
N ASP A 128 25.23 -8.06 10.68
CA ASP A 128 25.99 -9.24 11.15
C ASP A 128 25.11 -10.50 11.27
N THR A 129 23.78 -10.35 11.39
CA THR A 129 22.86 -11.49 11.33
C THR A 129 22.58 -11.98 9.90
N GLY A 130 22.90 -11.16 8.88
CA GLY A 130 22.58 -11.38 7.48
C GLY A 130 21.34 -10.61 6.98
N ALA A 131 20.67 -9.84 7.84
CA ALA A 131 19.54 -9.01 7.43
C ALA A 131 20.00 -7.71 6.75
N MET A 132 19.64 -7.56 5.46
CA MET A 132 20.10 -6.44 4.62
C MET A 132 18.99 -5.45 4.23
N TRP A 133 17.75 -5.72 4.62
CA TRP A 133 16.62 -4.81 4.40
C TRP A 133 16.20 -4.24 5.75
N ILE A 134 16.40 -2.94 5.90
CA ILE A 134 16.32 -2.29 7.19
C ILE A 134 15.22 -1.23 7.21
N ARG A 135 14.43 -1.20 8.27
CA ARG A 135 13.43 -0.14 8.49
C ARG A 135 13.83 0.82 9.60
N GLY A 136 13.46 2.10 9.47
CA GLY A 136 13.69 3.10 10.51
C GLY A 136 12.68 4.24 10.50
N GLY A 137 11.94 4.41 11.61
CA GLY A 137 11.00 5.52 11.76
C GLY A 137 11.71 6.82 12.10
N CYS A 138 11.83 7.74 11.15
CA CYS A 138 12.50 9.03 11.33
C CYS A 138 11.55 10.12 11.84
N TRP A 139 10.30 10.06 11.38
CA TRP A 139 9.17 10.83 11.91
C TRP A 139 8.14 9.86 12.49
N LYS A 140 7.33 10.33 13.44
CA LYS A 140 6.32 9.49 14.08
C LYS A 140 4.95 10.18 14.14
N PRO A 141 3.87 9.52 13.69
CA PRO A 141 2.53 10.04 13.86
C PRO A 141 2.17 9.92 15.35
N ARG A 142 1.66 11.00 15.96
CA ARG A 142 1.34 11.01 17.39
C ARG A 142 -0.09 11.47 17.63
N THR A 143 -0.80 10.69 18.44
CA THR A 143 -2.16 10.98 18.92
C THR A 143 -2.17 11.99 20.07
N ARG A 144 -1.02 12.25 20.71
CA ARG A 144 -0.88 13.23 21.80
C ARG A 144 0.19 14.26 21.44
N ALA A 145 -0.13 15.54 21.64
CA ALA A 145 0.73 16.66 21.25
C ALA A 145 2.14 16.62 21.88
N ASN A 146 2.23 16.18 23.14
CA ASN A 146 3.47 16.14 23.93
C ASN A 146 4.32 14.89 23.70
N SER A 147 3.91 13.99 22.80
CA SER A 147 4.70 12.80 22.50
C SER A 147 5.84 13.12 21.54
N PHE A 148 7.00 12.50 21.75
CA PHE A 148 8.17 12.64 20.88
C PHE A 148 7.82 12.40 19.40
N ARG A 149 8.26 13.26 18.47
CA ARG A 149 7.81 13.21 17.06
C ARG A 149 8.82 12.56 16.11
N GLY A 150 9.91 12.00 16.64
CA GLY A 150 11.07 11.58 15.86
C GLY A 150 12.09 12.71 15.70
N PHE A 151 13.30 12.37 15.27
CA PHE A 151 14.37 13.35 15.01
C PHE A 151 14.32 13.92 13.58
N GLY A 152 13.36 13.49 12.76
CA GLY A 152 13.17 13.98 11.39
C GLY A 152 14.40 13.76 10.52
N VAL A 153 14.83 14.82 9.83
CA VAL A 153 15.95 14.79 8.87
C VAL A 153 17.25 14.27 9.51
N LEU A 154 17.53 14.61 10.77
CA LEU A 154 18.71 14.10 11.48
C LEU A 154 18.69 12.57 11.63
N ALA A 155 17.51 12.00 11.89
CA ALA A 155 17.36 10.54 11.93
C ALA A 155 17.58 9.90 10.56
N VAL A 156 17.13 10.54 9.47
CA VAL A 156 17.39 10.06 8.11
C VAL A 156 18.90 10.04 7.86
N GLU A 157 19.62 11.09 8.23
CA GLU A 157 21.06 11.20 8.05
C GLU A 157 21.82 10.11 8.83
N TRP A 158 21.48 9.90 10.10
CA TRP A 158 22.10 8.83 10.91
C TRP A 158 21.81 7.44 10.34
N LEU A 159 20.57 7.19 9.91
CA LEU A 159 20.16 5.91 9.34
C LEU A 159 20.89 5.63 8.03
N LEU A 160 20.89 6.59 7.09
CA LEU A 160 21.53 6.40 5.78
C LEU A 160 23.05 6.34 5.87
N THR A 161 23.67 7.07 6.81
CA THR A 161 25.12 7.00 7.04
C THR A 161 25.51 5.62 7.54
N ALA A 162 24.83 5.11 8.57
CA ALA A 162 25.06 3.77 9.08
C ALA A 162 24.76 2.69 8.03
N ALA A 163 23.72 2.88 7.22
CA ALA A 163 23.36 1.97 6.13
C ALA A 163 24.46 1.91 5.05
N ARG A 164 24.98 3.06 4.63
CA ARG A 164 26.09 3.17 3.68
C ARG A 164 27.34 2.47 4.19
N GLU A 165 27.73 2.74 5.43
CA GLU A 165 28.94 2.18 6.05
C GLU A 165 28.90 0.64 6.17
N ASN A 166 27.70 0.06 6.17
CA ASN A 166 27.49 -1.38 6.31
C ASN A 166 26.91 -2.04 5.05
N ASN A 167 26.94 -1.34 3.90
CA ASN A 167 26.46 -1.85 2.60
C ASN A 167 25.02 -2.39 2.61
N VAL A 168 24.13 -1.77 3.40
CA VAL A 168 22.72 -2.17 3.49
C VAL A 168 22.05 -2.06 2.11
N GLU A 169 21.32 -3.10 1.71
CA GLU A 169 20.76 -3.22 0.37
C GLU A 169 19.51 -2.35 0.18
N ALA A 170 18.66 -2.28 1.20
CA ALA A 170 17.42 -1.50 1.16
C ALA A 170 17.09 -0.86 2.50
N ILE A 171 16.67 0.40 2.46
CA ILE A 171 16.21 1.16 3.61
C ILE A 171 14.74 1.53 3.43
N PHE A 172 13.93 1.20 4.42
CA PHE A 172 12.52 1.56 4.52
C PHE A 172 12.40 2.75 5.48
N ILE A 173 11.73 3.83 5.04
CA ILE A 173 11.51 5.05 5.86
C ILE A 173 10.06 5.49 5.78
N GLU A 174 9.46 5.85 6.92
CA GLU A 174 8.11 6.45 6.95
C GLU A 174 8.13 7.88 6.40
N VAL A 175 7.18 8.19 5.52
CA VAL A 175 6.83 9.56 5.15
C VAL A 175 5.39 9.85 5.58
N MET A 176 5.16 11.06 6.07
CA MET A 176 3.84 11.51 6.56
C MET A 176 3.39 12.81 5.89
N ASP A 177 4.30 13.48 5.18
CA ASP A 177 4.10 14.75 4.51
C ASP A 177 4.89 14.78 3.20
N THR A 178 4.42 15.56 2.23
CA THR A 178 5.03 15.67 0.90
C THR A 178 6.47 16.19 0.98
N GLN A 179 6.78 17.07 1.95
CA GLN A 179 8.13 17.61 2.14
C GLN A 179 9.15 16.53 2.53
N HIS A 180 8.71 15.46 3.19
CA HIS A 180 9.61 14.39 3.63
C HIS A 180 10.25 13.67 2.43
N ILE A 181 9.55 13.61 1.28
CA ILE A 181 10.09 12.99 0.05
C ILE A 181 11.35 13.74 -0.41
N ALA A 182 11.28 15.08 -0.44
CA ALA A 182 12.41 15.93 -0.81
C ALA A 182 13.53 15.89 0.23
N GLN A 183 13.18 15.85 1.52
CA GLN A 183 14.16 15.74 2.61
C GLN A 183 14.94 14.42 2.54
N VAL A 184 14.25 13.29 2.33
CA VAL A 184 14.91 11.98 2.16
C VAL A 184 15.84 12.00 0.95
N ARG A 185 15.41 12.60 -0.16
CA ARG A 185 16.26 12.76 -1.35
C ARG A 185 17.52 13.57 -1.10
N ALA A 186 17.38 14.74 -0.51
CA ALA A 186 18.52 15.61 -0.21
C ALA A 186 19.53 14.91 0.70
N VAL A 187 19.06 14.18 1.71
CA VAL A 187 19.94 13.42 2.61
C VAL A 187 20.57 12.23 1.91
N GLN A 188 19.82 11.47 1.09
CA GLN A 188 20.38 10.35 0.32
C GLN A 188 21.54 10.82 -0.56
N GLU A 189 21.35 11.92 -1.29
CA GLU A 189 22.35 12.51 -2.17
C GLU A 189 23.56 13.03 -1.37
N SER A 190 23.33 13.74 -0.26
CA SER A 190 24.41 14.25 0.59
C SER A 190 25.22 13.15 1.27
N VAL A 191 24.59 12.05 1.68
CA VAL A 191 25.26 10.91 2.31
C VAL A 191 25.94 10.02 1.26
N GLY A 192 25.43 10.01 0.02
CA GLY A 192 25.89 9.09 -1.03
C GLY A 192 25.45 7.65 -0.76
N PHE A 193 24.23 7.43 -0.27
CA PHE A 193 23.69 6.08 -0.08
C PHE A 193 23.15 5.52 -1.40
N GLU A 194 23.83 4.52 -1.95
CA GLU A 194 23.49 3.89 -3.24
C GLU A 194 22.46 2.74 -3.13
N GLY A 195 22.17 2.29 -1.91
CA GLY A 195 21.14 1.28 -1.68
C GLY A 195 19.73 1.79 -2.00
N ALA A 196 18.78 0.86 -2.11
CA ALA A 196 17.40 1.21 -2.41
C ALA A 196 16.75 1.93 -1.23
N ILE A 197 15.87 2.89 -1.52
CA ILE A 197 14.99 3.49 -0.51
C ILE A 197 13.55 3.18 -0.86
N VAL A 198 12.81 2.65 0.11
CA VAL A 198 11.37 2.44 0.06
C VAL A 198 10.71 3.44 1.01
N LEU A 199 9.86 4.30 0.48
CA LEU A 199 9.07 5.22 1.29
C LEU A 199 7.78 4.52 1.68
N TRP A 200 7.50 4.41 2.98
CA TRP A 200 6.21 3.89 3.42
C TRP A 200 5.29 4.98 3.95
N VAL A 201 4.00 4.79 3.70
CA VAL A 201 2.93 5.59 4.30
C VAL A 201 2.32 4.79 5.44
N GLY A 202 2.41 5.35 6.66
CA GLY A 202 1.91 4.71 7.87
C GLY A 202 0.39 4.50 7.88
N ALA A 203 -0.05 3.59 8.74
CA ALA A 203 -1.46 3.17 8.84
C ALA A 203 -2.42 4.31 9.24
N TRP A 204 -1.93 5.32 9.97
CA TRP A 204 -2.74 6.47 10.43
C TRP A 204 -2.63 7.69 9.50
N THR A 205 -1.86 7.60 8.41
CA THR A 205 -1.64 8.72 7.50
C THR A 205 -2.73 8.73 6.43
N SER A 206 -3.67 9.67 6.53
CA SER A 206 -4.77 9.88 5.57
C SER A 206 -4.53 11.02 4.57
N ASN A 207 -3.27 11.44 4.40
CA ASN A 207 -2.90 12.55 3.53
C ASN A 207 -2.92 12.12 2.05
N GLN A 208 -3.97 12.50 1.30
CA GLN A 208 -4.08 12.17 -0.12
C GLN A 208 -3.04 12.90 -0.98
N ALA A 209 -2.74 14.17 -0.68
CA ALA A 209 -1.72 14.93 -1.39
C ALA A 209 -0.33 14.27 -1.27
N LEU A 210 -0.05 13.57 -0.16
CA LEU A 210 1.13 12.73 -0.05
C LEU A 210 1.11 11.54 -1.03
N LEU A 211 -0.01 10.85 -1.19
CA LEU A 211 -0.13 9.72 -2.13
C LEU A 211 0.09 10.17 -3.57
N GLU A 212 -0.51 11.29 -3.97
CA GLU A 212 -0.33 11.91 -5.28
C GLU A 212 1.12 12.33 -5.50
N ALA A 213 1.75 13.00 -4.51
CA ALA A 213 3.15 13.38 -4.57
C ALA A 213 4.12 12.17 -4.64
N LEU A 214 3.78 11.05 -3.99
CA LEU A 214 4.51 9.79 -4.11
C LEU A 214 4.36 9.17 -5.51
N GLY A 215 3.24 9.44 -6.19
CA GLY A 215 3.00 9.07 -7.58
C GLY A 215 3.76 9.92 -8.59
N LYS A 216 4.05 11.20 -8.27
CA LYS A 216 4.85 12.11 -9.12
C LYS A 216 6.34 11.78 -9.20
N GLN A 217 6.81 10.79 -8.45
CA GLN A 217 8.21 10.37 -8.42
C GLN A 217 8.31 8.87 -8.70
N ASP A 218 9.35 8.46 -9.41
CA ASP A 218 9.63 7.07 -9.77
C ASP A 218 10.93 6.53 -9.11
N ARG A 219 11.67 7.39 -8.41
CA ARG A 219 12.95 7.08 -7.76
C ARG A 219 12.80 6.07 -6.62
N TYR A 220 11.74 6.18 -5.83
CA TYR A 220 11.51 5.37 -4.65
C TYR A 220 10.31 4.47 -4.83
N THR A 221 10.47 3.21 -4.44
CA THR A 221 9.33 2.30 -4.26
C THR A 221 8.45 2.82 -3.11
N VAL A 222 7.14 2.68 -3.25
CA VAL A 222 6.17 3.12 -2.25
C VAL A 222 5.55 1.92 -1.57
N MET A 223 5.55 1.89 -0.24
CA MET A 223 4.83 0.88 0.55
C MET A 223 3.66 1.49 1.29
N LEU A 224 2.46 0.93 1.14
CA LEU A 224 1.25 1.47 1.76
C LEU A 224 0.75 0.52 2.84
N LYS A 225 0.71 0.99 4.09
CA LYS A 225 -0.03 0.29 5.15
C LYS A 225 -1.52 0.59 5.04
N HIS A 226 -2.35 -0.43 5.19
CA HIS A 226 -3.80 -0.22 5.31
C HIS A 226 -4.16 0.51 6.61
N HIS A 227 -5.31 1.17 6.61
CA HIS A 227 -5.80 1.88 7.78
C HIS A 227 -6.35 0.86 8.80
N PRO A 228 -6.16 1.05 10.13
CA PRO A 228 -6.67 0.10 11.12
C PRO A 228 -8.20 0.01 11.18
N TRP A 229 -8.91 1.00 10.64
CA TRP A 229 -10.38 0.99 10.53
C TRP A 229 -10.90 0.38 9.22
N ASP A 230 -10.02 -0.07 8.32
CA ASP A 230 -10.45 -0.73 7.10
C ASP A 230 -11.21 -2.01 7.45
N ILE A 231 -12.36 -2.22 6.83
CA ILE A 231 -13.20 -3.43 7.00
C ILE A 231 -12.77 -4.52 6.01
N GLY A 232 -12.11 -4.13 4.92
CA GLY A 232 -11.60 -5.01 3.88
C GLY A 232 -10.47 -4.34 3.10
N ILE A 233 -10.05 -4.98 2.03
CA ILE A 233 -8.85 -4.55 1.27
C ILE A 233 -9.08 -3.35 0.34
N ASP A 234 -10.34 -2.95 0.11
CA ASP A 234 -10.69 -1.89 -0.85
C ASP A 234 -10.07 -0.53 -0.49
N GLY A 235 -10.08 -0.15 0.79
CA GLY A 235 -9.46 1.11 1.23
C GLY A 235 -7.96 1.17 0.93
N MET A 236 -7.26 0.05 1.08
CA MET A 236 -5.83 -0.03 0.72
C MET A 236 -5.62 0.00 -0.80
N ILE A 237 -6.48 -0.66 -1.56
CA ILE A 237 -6.44 -0.62 -3.03
C ILE A 237 -6.62 0.81 -3.52
N THR A 238 -7.63 1.53 -3.03
CA THR A 238 -7.89 2.93 -3.40
C THR A 238 -6.71 3.84 -3.06
N ARG A 239 -6.04 3.62 -1.92
CA ARG A 239 -4.81 4.37 -1.59
C ARG A 239 -3.69 4.13 -2.59
N ALA A 240 -3.53 2.90 -3.07
CA ALA A 240 -2.56 2.57 -4.11
C ALA A 240 -2.91 3.21 -5.45
N GLU A 241 -4.20 3.33 -5.78
CA GLU A 241 -4.64 4.01 -7.00
C GLU A 241 -4.18 5.46 -7.06
N PHE A 242 -4.23 6.21 -5.96
CA PHE A 242 -3.71 7.59 -5.93
C PHE A 242 -2.22 7.66 -6.26
N VAL A 243 -1.43 6.68 -5.81
CA VAL A 243 0.01 6.60 -6.14
C VAL A 243 0.22 6.22 -7.60
N LEU A 244 -0.56 5.27 -8.12
CA LEU A 244 -0.50 4.84 -9.53
C LEU A 244 -1.03 5.89 -10.50
N ALA A 245 -1.96 6.73 -10.05
CA ALA A 245 -2.48 7.87 -10.76
C ALA A 245 -1.44 8.99 -10.81
N GLY A 246 -0.86 9.33 -9.66
CA GLY A 246 -0.16 10.59 -9.48
C GLY A 246 -1.15 11.75 -9.32
N GLU A 247 -0.62 12.97 -9.40
CA GLU A 247 -1.42 14.19 -9.32
C GLU A 247 -2.31 14.34 -10.57
N MET A 248 -3.55 14.76 -10.35
CA MET A 248 -4.56 14.98 -11.37
C MET A 248 -4.99 16.44 -11.31
N GLU A 249 -5.29 17.03 -12.46
CA GLU A 249 -5.67 18.44 -12.58
C GLU A 249 -7.07 18.56 -13.17
N TRP A 250 -7.85 19.51 -12.66
CA TRP A 250 -9.21 19.77 -13.11
C TRP A 250 -9.36 21.23 -13.53
N ASP A 251 -10.18 21.48 -14.54
CA ASP A 251 -10.54 22.82 -14.95
C ASP A 251 -11.55 23.48 -14.00
N GLU A 252 -11.88 24.74 -14.25
CA GLU A 252 -12.86 25.51 -13.45
C GLU A 252 -14.28 24.91 -13.46
N ARG A 253 -14.57 23.96 -14.35
CA ARG A 253 -15.85 23.28 -14.50
C ARG A 253 -15.85 21.92 -13.80
N GLY A 254 -14.72 21.50 -13.24
CA GLY A 254 -14.53 20.20 -12.62
C GLY A 254 -14.31 19.07 -13.64
N GLU A 255 -13.93 19.39 -14.89
CA GLU A 255 -13.53 18.40 -15.87
C GLU A 255 -12.02 18.11 -15.75
N LEU A 256 -11.65 16.83 -15.77
CA LEU A 256 -10.24 16.40 -15.69
C LEU A 256 -9.48 16.93 -16.92
N ILE A 257 -8.28 17.47 -16.71
CA ILE A 257 -7.35 17.94 -17.74
C ILE A 257 -6.20 16.92 -17.88
N PRO A 258 -6.27 15.96 -18.82
CA PRO A 258 -5.29 14.87 -18.90
C PRO A 258 -3.86 15.34 -19.15
N GLU A 259 -3.67 16.38 -19.97
CA GLU A 259 -2.37 16.94 -20.34
C GLU A 259 -1.68 17.74 -19.22
N ALA A 260 -2.46 18.23 -18.24
CA ALA A 260 -1.93 18.88 -17.04
C ALA A 260 -1.74 17.88 -15.88
N SER A 261 -2.35 16.71 -15.98
CA SER A 261 -2.26 15.64 -15.00
C SER A 261 -0.99 14.80 -15.20
N THR A 262 -0.63 14.02 -14.18
CA THR A 262 0.45 13.04 -14.26
C THR A 262 0.07 11.95 -15.28
N PRO A 263 0.82 11.77 -16.38
CA PRO A 263 0.45 10.79 -17.40
C PRO A 263 0.43 9.35 -16.86
N GLN A 264 1.41 9.02 -16.03
CA GLN A 264 1.51 7.76 -15.30
C GLN A 264 2.20 8.00 -13.97
N GLY A 265 1.55 7.63 -12.87
CA GLY A 265 2.14 7.69 -11.54
C GLY A 265 3.13 6.55 -11.27
N ASN A 266 3.50 6.38 -10.01
CA ASN A 266 4.51 5.42 -9.60
C ASN A 266 3.95 4.00 -9.54
N SER A 267 4.45 3.12 -10.41
CA SER A 267 4.05 1.71 -10.49
C SER A 267 4.86 0.75 -9.61
N ASN A 268 5.83 1.24 -8.85
CA ASN A 268 6.59 0.47 -7.88
C ASN A 268 5.92 0.57 -6.51
N VAL A 269 4.85 -0.21 -6.32
CA VAL A 269 4.03 -0.18 -5.09
C VAL A 269 4.05 -1.53 -4.39
N LEU A 270 4.22 -1.49 -3.07
CA LEU A 270 4.02 -2.59 -2.14
C LEU A 270 2.81 -2.30 -1.25
N LEU A 271 2.09 -3.34 -0.85
CA LEU A 271 0.99 -3.24 0.10
C LEU A 271 1.40 -3.88 1.43
N CYS A 272 1.01 -3.31 2.56
CA CYS A 272 1.40 -3.83 3.86
C CYS A 272 0.18 -4.09 4.76
N VAL A 273 -0.05 -5.37 5.04
CA VAL A 273 -1.08 -5.87 5.94
C VAL A 273 -0.55 -5.85 7.38
N ARG A 274 -1.29 -5.22 8.29
CA ARG A 274 -0.80 -4.89 9.63
C ARG A 274 -1.84 -4.99 10.74
N GLY A 275 -2.99 -5.60 10.52
CA GLY A 275 -4.05 -5.76 11.53
C GLY A 275 -5.02 -4.59 11.61
N VAL A 276 -6.26 -4.93 12.00
CA VAL A 276 -7.39 -4.00 12.12
C VAL A 276 -7.74 -3.73 13.59
N ASN A 277 -8.44 -2.63 13.85
CA ASN A 277 -8.90 -2.29 15.19
C ASN A 277 -9.79 -3.39 15.76
N LYS A 278 -9.67 -3.56 17.08
CA LYS A 278 -10.44 -4.60 17.77
C LYS A 278 -11.92 -4.24 17.80
N PRO A 279 -12.82 -5.11 17.33
CA PRO A 279 -14.22 -5.00 17.68
C PRO A 279 -14.40 -5.30 19.17
N GLU A 280 -15.51 -4.84 19.74
CA GLU A 280 -15.83 -5.04 21.16
C GLU A 280 -15.84 -6.52 21.56
N SER A 281 -16.29 -7.40 20.66
CA SER A 281 -16.30 -8.86 20.86
C SER A 281 -14.92 -9.48 21.08
N SER A 282 -13.85 -8.80 20.65
CA SER A 282 -12.48 -9.31 20.70
C SER A 282 -11.63 -8.63 21.78
N ARG A 283 -12.24 -7.96 22.76
CA ARG A 283 -11.51 -7.35 23.91
C ARG A 283 -10.69 -8.33 24.74
N HIS A 284 -11.04 -9.62 24.69
CA HIS A 284 -10.32 -10.68 25.40
C HIS A 284 -8.97 -11.04 24.76
N THR A 285 -8.72 -10.64 23.51
CA THR A 285 -7.45 -10.92 22.83
C THR A 285 -6.34 -10.04 23.39
N LEU A 286 -5.12 -10.57 23.50
CA LEU A 286 -3.95 -9.83 23.99
C LEU A 286 -3.25 -8.99 22.91
N TYR A 287 -3.58 -9.19 21.64
CA TYR A 287 -2.97 -8.46 20.53
C TYR A 287 -3.21 -6.95 20.64
N ARG A 288 -2.44 -6.10 19.98
CA ARG A 288 -2.77 -4.66 19.89
C ARG A 288 -3.86 -4.41 18.86
N PHE A 289 -3.79 -5.12 17.73
CA PHE A 289 -4.79 -5.12 16.66
C PHE A 289 -5.17 -6.55 16.33
N MET A 290 -6.37 -6.76 15.80
CA MET A 290 -6.77 -8.08 15.32
C MET A 290 -5.91 -8.48 14.11
N PRO A 291 -5.28 -9.65 14.12
CA PRO A 291 -4.64 -10.20 12.94
C PRO A 291 -5.66 -10.36 11.80
N ASN A 292 -5.21 -10.07 10.57
CA ASN A 292 -6.00 -10.14 9.35
C ASN A 292 -5.14 -10.75 8.21
N ALA A 293 -4.42 -11.83 8.53
CA ALA A 293 -3.45 -12.44 7.62
C ALA A 293 -4.10 -12.94 6.30
N GLU A 294 -5.38 -13.29 6.33
CA GLU A 294 -6.17 -13.67 5.16
C GLU A 294 -6.27 -12.57 4.10
N TRP A 295 -6.06 -11.30 4.48
CA TRP A 295 -6.01 -10.19 3.52
C TRP A 295 -4.85 -10.34 2.54
N ILE A 296 -3.76 -11.01 2.92
CA ILE A 296 -2.65 -11.29 2.00
C ILE A 296 -3.16 -12.10 0.80
N SER A 297 -3.95 -13.15 1.03
CA SER A 297 -4.53 -13.96 -0.05
C SER A 297 -5.59 -13.19 -0.84
N ALA A 298 -6.42 -12.38 -0.19
CA ALA A 298 -7.41 -11.56 -0.87
C ALA A 298 -6.75 -10.53 -1.81
N LEU A 299 -5.67 -9.90 -1.37
CA LEU A 299 -4.86 -9.01 -2.19
C LEU A 299 -4.17 -9.77 -3.31
N HIS A 300 -3.67 -10.98 -3.04
CA HIS A 300 -3.12 -11.80 -4.11
C HIS A 300 -4.17 -12.13 -5.19
N GLN A 301 -5.44 -12.32 -4.84
CA GLN A 301 -6.46 -12.61 -5.85
C GLN A 301 -6.88 -11.36 -6.64
N ARG A 302 -6.82 -10.19 -6.01
CA ARG A 302 -7.38 -8.95 -6.58
C ARG A 302 -6.32 -7.99 -7.10
N CYS A 303 -5.07 -8.14 -6.71
CA CYS A 303 -4.01 -7.16 -6.95
C CYS A 303 -2.68 -7.78 -7.35
N TRP A 304 -1.96 -7.10 -8.24
CA TRP A 304 -0.63 -7.52 -8.68
C TRP A 304 0.49 -7.16 -7.70
N ALA A 305 0.26 -6.17 -6.82
CA ALA A 305 1.31 -5.63 -5.93
C ALA A 305 1.79 -6.67 -4.90
N PRO A 306 3.10 -6.79 -4.65
CA PRO A 306 3.63 -7.62 -3.58
C PRO A 306 3.14 -7.15 -2.20
N VAL A 307 2.92 -8.11 -1.30
CA VAL A 307 2.31 -7.90 0.00
C VAL A 307 3.34 -8.14 1.12
N VAL A 308 3.41 -7.19 2.04
CA VAL A 308 4.24 -7.18 3.24
C VAL A 308 3.37 -7.46 4.46
N TRP A 309 3.81 -8.34 5.35
CA TRP A 309 3.14 -8.62 6.62
C TRP A 309 3.86 -7.96 7.81
N ASP A 310 3.16 -7.19 8.64
CA ASP A 310 3.72 -6.52 9.82
C ASP A 310 3.19 -7.13 11.13
N PRO A 311 3.84 -8.18 11.66
CA PRO A 311 3.40 -8.82 12.89
C PRO A 311 3.66 -7.98 14.14
N SER A 312 4.70 -7.12 14.15
CA SER A 312 5.08 -6.35 15.35
C SER A 312 3.98 -5.39 15.78
N HIS A 313 3.44 -4.61 14.84
CA HIS A 313 2.40 -3.66 15.22
C HIS A 313 1.05 -4.35 15.47
N ILE A 314 0.79 -5.55 14.92
CA ILE A 314 -0.40 -6.35 15.23
C ILE A 314 -0.33 -6.85 16.67
N ALA A 315 0.78 -7.51 16.99
CA ALA A 315 1.02 -8.14 18.27
C ALA A 315 1.03 -7.11 19.40
N GLY A 316 1.80 -6.04 19.24
CA GLY A 316 2.01 -5.03 20.29
C GLY A 316 2.82 -5.50 21.50
N HIS A 317 3.23 -6.77 21.53
CA HIS A 317 4.10 -7.34 22.55
C HIS A 317 4.96 -8.46 21.94
N THR A 318 6.25 -8.50 22.28
CA THR A 318 7.26 -9.41 21.72
C THR A 318 6.85 -10.89 21.81
N ASP A 319 6.28 -11.31 22.93
CA ASP A 319 5.80 -12.70 23.12
C ASP A 319 4.72 -13.12 22.11
N LEU A 320 3.95 -12.16 21.60
CA LEU A 320 2.87 -12.40 20.65
C LEU A 320 3.34 -12.29 19.19
N VAL A 321 4.46 -11.60 18.93
CA VAL A 321 4.99 -11.38 17.57
C VAL A 321 5.23 -12.70 16.85
N TRP A 322 5.76 -13.70 17.54
CA TRP A 322 6.08 -15.01 16.97
C TRP A 322 4.85 -15.75 16.43
N GLY A 323 3.75 -15.74 17.19
CA GLY A 323 2.49 -16.36 16.77
C GLY A 323 1.90 -15.66 15.55
N VAL A 324 1.89 -14.33 15.57
CA VAL A 324 1.36 -13.52 14.46
C VAL A 324 2.23 -13.64 13.19
N LEU A 325 3.56 -13.72 13.35
CA LEU A 325 4.48 -13.98 12.25
C LEU A 325 4.20 -15.35 11.62
N ALA A 326 4.11 -16.40 12.45
CA ALA A 326 3.85 -17.76 11.97
C ALA A 326 2.49 -17.89 11.29
N GLU A 327 1.46 -17.17 11.77
CA GLU A 327 0.15 -17.09 11.12
C GLU A 327 0.26 -16.43 9.74
N GLY A 328 0.87 -15.25 9.65
CA GLY A 328 1.01 -14.51 8.40
C GLY A 328 1.80 -15.26 7.33
N LEU A 329 2.88 -15.95 7.71
CA LEU A 329 3.70 -16.74 6.79
C LEU A 329 2.90 -17.85 6.08
N ARG A 330 1.81 -18.35 6.66
CA ARG A 330 0.94 -19.35 5.99
C ARG A 330 0.30 -18.81 4.71
N TYR A 331 0.12 -17.49 4.62
CA TYR A 331 -0.44 -16.81 3.46
C TYR A 331 0.64 -16.32 2.47
N ARG A 332 1.91 -16.69 2.70
CA ARG A 332 3.03 -16.49 1.77
C ARG A 332 3.23 -15.01 1.35
N PRO A 333 3.36 -14.06 2.30
CA PRO A 333 3.70 -12.69 1.95
C PRO A 333 5.10 -12.63 1.31
N GLU A 334 5.33 -11.63 0.46
CA GLU A 334 6.61 -11.43 -0.20
C GLU A 334 7.67 -10.77 0.70
N ALA A 335 7.25 -10.13 1.78
CA ALA A 335 8.14 -9.71 2.86
C ALA A 335 7.43 -9.68 4.22
N VAL A 336 8.21 -9.72 5.29
CA VAL A 336 7.73 -9.48 6.65
C VAL A 336 8.47 -8.28 7.25
N MET A 337 7.73 -7.36 7.88
CA MET A 337 8.28 -6.19 8.55
C MET A 337 8.21 -6.37 10.06
N VAL A 338 9.35 -6.60 10.70
CA VAL A 338 9.46 -6.86 12.14
C VAL A 338 10.28 -5.76 12.80
N GLU A 339 9.82 -5.26 13.95
CA GLU A 339 10.60 -4.32 14.73
C GLU A 339 11.64 -5.06 15.55
N CYS A 340 12.88 -4.56 15.54
CA CYS A 340 13.93 -5.02 16.43
C CYS A 340 14.64 -3.86 17.10
N TRP A 341 15.26 -4.14 18.24
CA TRP A 341 16.07 -3.20 18.99
C TRP A 341 17.16 -3.94 19.77
N PHE A 342 18.02 -3.21 20.49
CA PHE A 342 18.97 -3.78 21.45
C PHE A 342 18.28 -4.71 22.45
N ASP A 343 19.07 -5.60 23.03
CA ASP A 343 18.58 -6.61 23.96
C ASP A 343 17.95 -5.97 25.22
N PRO A 344 16.96 -6.63 25.87
CA PRO A 344 16.22 -6.05 27.01
C PRO A 344 17.07 -5.59 28.19
N ASN A 345 18.25 -6.19 28.37
CA ASN A 345 19.20 -5.83 29.43
C ASN A 345 20.11 -4.66 29.05
N ASP A 346 20.01 -4.15 27.83
CA ASP A 346 20.74 -2.98 27.39
C ASP A 346 20.15 -1.71 28.02
N PRO A 347 20.98 -0.79 28.57
CA PRO A 347 20.47 0.46 29.13
C PRO A 347 19.77 1.35 28.07
N ARG A 348 20.01 1.11 26.78
CA ARG A 348 19.39 1.85 25.67
C ARG A 348 18.02 1.26 25.35
N LYS A 349 16.98 1.83 25.96
CA LYS A 349 15.59 1.43 25.67
C LYS A 349 15.06 2.08 24.38
N PRO A 350 14.18 1.40 23.63
CA PRO A 350 13.45 2.03 22.52
C PRO A 350 12.68 3.26 23.02
N LEU A 351 12.76 4.38 22.30
CA LEU A 351 12.01 5.60 22.66
C LEU A 351 10.50 5.46 22.43
N CYS A 352 10.08 4.52 21.59
CA CYS A 352 8.68 4.25 21.25
C CYS A 352 8.53 2.75 21.10
N ASP A 353 7.34 2.22 21.43
CA ASP A 353 6.93 0.88 21.00
C ASP A 353 7.92 -0.21 21.47
N ALA A 354 8.45 -0.06 22.68
CA ALA A 354 9.48 -0.95 23.22
C ALA A 354 8.98 -2.38 23.45
N GLU A 355 7.68 -2.54 23.68
CA GLU A 355 7.07 -3.81 24.07
C GLU A 355 7.00 -4.81 22.92
N GLN A 356 6.91 -4.37 21.67
CA GLN A 356 6.82 -5.23 20.49
C GLN A 356 8.14 -5.43 19.72
N ALA A 357 9.21 -4.76 20.13
CA ALA A 357 10.50 -4.88 19.47
C ALA A 357 11.16 -6.21 19.86
N ILE A 358 11.43 -7.05 18.86
CA ILE A 358 12.18 -8.29 19.06
C ILE A 358 13.63 -7.93 19.49
N PRO A 359 14.15 -8.52 20.58
CA PRO A 359 15.55 -8.39 20.98
C PRO A 359 16.53 -8.77 19.86
N MET A 360 17.64 -8.05 19.75
CA MET A 360 18.66 -8.32 18.73
C MET A 360 19.13 -9.77 18.74
N ASN A 361 19.32 -10.38 19.91
CA ASN A 361 19.74 -11.79 20.03
C ASN A 361 18.72 -12.80 19.47
N GLN A 362 17.48 -12.39 19.20
CA GLN A 362 16.42 -13.21 18.59
C GLN A 362 16.23 -12.95 17.09
N VAL A 363 16.88 -11.94 16.50
CA VAL A 363 16.83 -11.68 15.04
C VAL A 363 17.32 -12.88 14.21
N PRO A 364 18.39 -13.62 14.58
CA PRO A 364 18.77 -14.84 13.87
C PRO A 364 17.65 -15.91 13.83
N THR A 365 16.77 -15.94 14.83
CA THR A 365 15.60 -16.84 14.84
C THR A 365 14.56 -16.41 13.81
N LEU A 366 14.33 -15.09 13.64
CA LEU A 366 13.45 -14.57 12.57
C LEU A 366 13.95 -15.01 11.20
N LEU A 367 15.26 -14.88 10.94
CA LEU A 367 15.86 -15.27 9.68
C LEU A 367 15.69 -16.77 9.40
N LYS A 368 15.93 -17.64 10.39
CA LYS A 368 15.72 -19.09 10.27
C LYS A 368 14.28 -19.45 9.95
N LEU A 369 13.30 -18.77 10.56
CA LEU A 369 11.88 -18.99 10.27
C LEU A 369 11.54 -18.62 8.82
N ILE A 370 12.08 -17.50 8.33
CA ILE A 370 11.86 -17.03 6.95
C ILE A 370 12.58 -17.93 5.94
N GLU A 371 13.78 -18.39 6.26
CA GLU A 371 14.51 -19.37 5.46
C GLU A 371 13.73 -20.69 5.33
N GLY A 372 13.25 -21.25 6.45
CA GLY A 372 12.41 -22.45 6.43
C GLY A 372 11.11 -22.24 5.66
N HIS A 373 10.48 -21.06 5.77
CA HIS A 373 9.34 -20.70 4.93
C HIS A 373 9.69 -20.73 3.43
N ASN A 374 10.82 -20.13 3.05
CA ASN A 374 11.27 -20.05 1.66
C ASN A 374 11.65 -21.43 1.08
N GLN A 375 12.21 -22.32 1.88
CA GLN A 375 12.48 -23.70 1.48
C GLN A 375 11.16 -24.44 1.15
N ASN A 376 10.15 -24.32 2.01
CA ASN A 376 8.83 -24.91 1.78
C ASN A 376 8.10 -24.34 0.54
N LEU A 377 8.35 -23.06 0.19
CA LEU A 377 7.82 -22.48 -1.05
C LEU A 377 8.40 -23.18 -2.29
N THR A 378 9.68 -23.54 -2.24
CA THR A 378 10.40 -24.16 -3.37
C THR A 378 9.97 -25.61 -3.58
N GLU A 379 9.64 -26.34 -2.52
CA GLU A 379 9.17 -27.73 -2.60
C GLU A 379 7.73 -27.87 -3.10
N GLN A 380 6.94 -26.79 -3.05
CA GLN A 380 5.52 -26.78 -3.43
C GLN A 380 5.26 -26.11 -4.79
N ALA A 381 6.28 -25.51 -5.40
CA ALA A 381 6.27 -24.91 -6.74
C ALA A 381 6.71 -25.94 -7.79
#